data_AF-A0A7J6RBX7-F1
#
_entry.id   AF-A0A7J6RBX7-F1
#
_cell.length_a   1.000
_cell.length_b   1.000
_cell.length_c   1.000
_cell.angle_alpha   90.00
_cell.angle_beta   90.00
_cell.angle_gamma   90.00
#
_symmetry.space_group_name_H-M   'P 1'
#
loop_
_entity.id
_entity.type
_entity.pdbx_description
1 polymer ?
#
loop_
_entity_poly.entity_id
_entity_poly.type
_entity_poly.pdbx_seq_one_letter_code
_entity_poly.pdbx_strand_id
1 'polypeptide(L)' 'MELCSERLEPRALRVLTGDRPCLATIAKNGGGFIAAAKKLAGIELVEVTPSNRDKLVSEIALNLCRDS' A
#
# COMPACT_ATOMS: atom_id res chain seq x y z
N MET A 1 -14.92 8.21 -3.35
CA MET A 1 -14.48 8.93 -2.15
C MET A 1 -13.35 9.83 -2.60
N GLU A 2 -13.61 11.14 -2.60
CA GLU A 2 -12.68 12.14 -3.10
C GLU A 2 -11.59 12.44 -2.06
N LEU A 3 -10.38 12.77 -2.52
CA LEU A 3 -9.28 13.23 -1.67
C LEU A 3 -9.59 14.65 -1.18
N CYS A 4 -9.97 14.81 0.09
CA CYS A 4 -10.26 16.12 0.71
C CYS A 4 -9.04 17.04 0.88
N SER A 5 -7.89 16.69 0.30
CA SER A 5 -6.67 17.50 0.31
C SER A 5 -5.88 17.28 -0.97
N GLU A 6 -5.67 18.36 -1.72
CA GLU A 6 -4.84 18.38 -2.94
C GLU A 6 -3.37 17.98 -2.68
N ARG A 7 -2.93 17.99 -1.42
CA ARG A 7 -1.55 17.64 -1.03
C ARG A 7 -1.37 16.16 -0.75
N LEU A 8 -2.43 15.40 -0.54
CA LEU A 8 -2.31 14.02 -0.07
C LEU A 8 -1.79 13.11 -1.18
N GLU A 9 -2.35 13.19 -2.38
CA GLU A 9 -1.93 12.38 -3.53
C GLU A 9 -0.45 12.52 -3.88
N PRO A 10 0.11 13.73 -4.12
CA PRO A 10 1.53 13.86 -4.46
C PRO A 10 2.47 13.41 -3.33
N ARG A 11 2.05 13.57 -2.06
CA ARG A 11 2.83 13.11 -0.91
C ARG A 11 2.77 11.60 -0.73
N ALA A 12 1.59 11.01 -0.90
CA ALA A 12 1.40 9.56 -0.84
C ALA A 12 2.18 8.88 -1.97
N LEU A 13 2.11 9.42 -3.20
CA LEU A 13 2.89 8.93 -4.32
C LEU A 13 4.39 8.93 -4.02
N ARG A 14 4.92 10.04 -3.48
CA ARG A 14 6.34 10.13 -3.09
C ARG A 14 6.77 9.08 -2.05
N VAL A 15 5.87 8.68 -1.13
CA VAL A 15 6.15 7.61 -0.16
C VAL A 15 6.10 6.24 -0.85
N LEU A 16 5.09 6.00 -1.69
CA LEU A 16 4.88 4.72 -2.38
C LEU A 16 5.95 4.42 -3.43
N THR A 17 6.58 5.43 -4.03
CA THR A 17 7.65 5.29 -5.02
C THR A 17 9.03 5.61 -4.46
N GLY A 18 9.16 5.74 -3.14
CA GLY A 18 10.43 6.01 -2.48
C GLY A 18 11.27 4.74 -2.31
N ASP A 19 12.54 4.93 -1.94
CA ASP A 19 13.50 3.81 -1.80
C ASP A 19 13.36 3.02 -0.50
N ARG A 20 12.41 3.39 0.37
CA ARG A 20 12.18 2.71 1.65
C ARG A 20 10.98 1.78 1.53
N PRO A 21 11.04 0.56 2.09
CA PRO A 21 9.88 -0.31 2.20
C PRO A 21 8.71 0.43 2.85
N CYS A 22 7.51 0.29 2.26
CA CYS A 22 6.30 0.94 2.72
C CYS A 22 5.18 -0.09 2.87
N LEU A 23 4.44 0.02 3.97
CA LEU A 23 3.17 -0.68 4.18
C LEU A 23 2.05 0.35 4.21
N ALA A 24 1.03 0.15 3.38
CA ALA A 24 -0.14 1.00 3.32
C ALA A 24 -1.41 0.17 3.11
N THR A 25 -2.52 0.66 3.66
CA THR A 25 -3.85 0.14 3.35
C THR A 25 -4.48 0.97 2.26
N ILE A 26 -5.12 0.32 1.30
CA ILE A 26 -5.83 1.00 0.22
C ILE A 26 -7.24 0.43 0.07
N ALA A 27 -8.20 1.28 -0.30
CA ALA A 27 -9.57 0.85 -0.52
C ALA A 27 -9.64 -0.27 -1.58
N LYS A 28 -10.46 -1.28 -1.31
CA LYS A 28 -10.67 -2.42 -2.23
C LYS A 28 -11.18 -1.95 -3.60
N ASN A 29 -12.12 -1.01 -3.61
CA ASN A 29 -12.67 -0.42 -4.83
C ASN A 29 -12.42 1.09 -4.85
N GLY A 30 -12.09 1.63 -6.02
CA GLY A 30 -11.89 3.07 -6.23
C GLY A 30 -11.16 3.37 -7.53
N GLY A 31 -11.50 4.51 -8.14
CA GLY A 31 -10.82 5.05 -9.33
C GLY A 31 -9.66 5.99 -8.96
N GLY A 32 -9.22 6.79 -9.93
CA GLY A 32 -8.20 7.84 -9.72
C GLY A 32 -6.93 7.30 -9.05
N PHE A 33 -6.50 7.97 -7.98
CA PHE A 33 -5.33 7.58 -7.20
C PHE A 33 -5.39 6.13 -6.69
N ILE A 34 -6.56 5.62 -6.30
CA ILE A 34 -6.69 4.24 -5.79
C ILE A 34 -6.36 3.22 -6.88
N ALA A 35 -6.88 3.43 -8.10
CA ALA A 35 -6.62 2.54 -9.23
C ALA A 35 -5.19 2.68 -9.75
N ALA A 36 -4.61 3.89 -9.69
CA ALA A 36 -3.24 4.16 -10.09
C ALA A 36 -2.23 3.53 -9.13
N ALA A 37 -2.42 3.69 -7.81
CA ALA A 37 -1.53 3.16 -6.79
C ALA A 37 -1.40 1.63 -6.87
N LYS A 38 -2.48 0.90 -7.21
CA LYS A 38 -2.45 -0.57 -7.39
C LYS A 38 -1.68 -1.06 -8.61
N LYS A 39 -1.25 -0.16 -9.50
CA LYS A 39 -0.52 -0.47 -10.73
C LYS A 39 0.95 -0.02 -10.66
N LEU A 40 1.40 0.51 -9.52
CA LEU A 40 2.80 0.89 -9.34
C LEU A 40 3.70 -0.35 -9.47
N ALA A 41 4.87 -0.16 -10.05
CA ALA A 41 5.86 -1.23 -10.14
C ALA A 41 6.44 -1.55 -8.75
N GLY A 42 6.79 -2.81 -8.51
CA GLY A 42 7.47 -3.22 -7.28
C GLY A 42 6.57 -3.29 -6.04
N ILE A 43 5.24 -3.17 -6.19
CA ILE A 43 4.31 -3.37 -5.07
C ILE A 43 3.79 -4.81 -5.02
N GLU A 44 3.56 -5.30 -3.81
CA GLU A 44 2.77 -6.49 -3.54
C GLU A 44 1.38 -6.05 -3.07
N LEU A 45 0.33 -6.45 -3.77
CA LEU A 45 -1.05 -6.18 -3.38
C LEU A 45 -1.69 -7.44 -2.82
N VAL A 46 -2.08 -7.39 -1.55
CA VAL A 46 -2.73 -8.51 -0.86
C VAL A 46 -4.12 -8.08 -0.38
N GLU A 47 -5.14 -8.87 -0.72
CA GLU A 47 -6.46 -8.73 -0.08
C GLU A 47 -6.44 -9.44 1.28
N VAL A 48 -6.63 -8.67 2.35
CA VAL A 48 -6.74 -9.22 3.70
C VAL A 48 -8.14 -9.80 3.89
N THR A 49 -8.19 -11.06 4.28
CA THR A 49 -9.39 -11.81 4.64
C THR A 49 -9.28 -12.28 6.09
N PRO A 50 -10.39 -12.67 6.75
CA PRO A 50 -10.32 -13.27 8.08
C PRO A 50 -9.43 -14.52 8.14
N SER A 51 -9.34 -15.29 7.05
CA SER A 51 -8.57 -16.53 7.01
C SER A 51 -7.07 -16.35 6.81
N ASN A 52 -6.62 -15.22 6.25
CA ASN A 52 -5.20 -14.96 6.02
C ASN A 52 -4.60 -13.91 6.96
N ARG A 53 -5.43 -13.11 7.66
CA ARG A 53 -4.98 -11.96 8.47
C ARG A 53 -3.86 -12.31 9.43
N ASP A 54 -4.04 -13.36 10.22
CA ASP A 54 -3.10 -13.67 11.32
C ASP A 54 -1.75 -14.16 10.78
N LYS A 55 -1.75 -14.88 9.65
CA LYS A 55 -0.54 -15.30 8.94
C LYS A 55 0.18 -14.12 8.27
N LEU A 56 -0.58 -13.23 7.63
CA LEU A 56 -0.04 -12.07 6.91
C LEU A 56 0.77 -11.14 7.80
N VAL A 57 0.42 -11.01 9.09
CA VAL A 57 1.20 -10.18 10.03
C VAL A 57 2.67 -10.61 10.05
N SER A 58 2.91 -11.92 10.15
CA SER A 58 4.28 -12.45 10.22
C SER A 58 5.02 -12.32 8.88
N GLU A 59 4.33 -12.54 7.77
CA GLU A 59 4.91 -12.42 6.43
C GLU A 59 5.29 -10.97 6.09
N ILE A 60 4.41 -10.02 6.40
CA ILE A 60 4.66 -8.59 6.22
C ILE A 60 5.85 -8.14 7.08
N ALA A 61 5.90 -8.55 8.35
CA ALA A 61 7.00 -8.20 9.24
C ALA A 61 8.34 -8.74 8.72
N LEU A 62 8.39 -9.99 8.24
CA LEU A 62 9.60 -10.57 7.66
C LEU A 62 10.04 -9.84 6.39
N ASN A 63 9.10 -9.43 5.53
CA ASN A 63 9.43 -8.76 4.28
C ASN A 63 9.90 -7.31 4.50
N LEU A 64 9.30 -6.58 5.46
CA LEU A 64 9.69 -5.20 5.73
C LEU A 64 11.01 -5.08 6.52
N CYS A 65 11.28 -6.01 7.43
CA CYS A 65 12.49 -5.97 8.27
C CYS A 65 13.74 -6.55 7.58
N ARG A 66 13.62 -7.15 6.39
CA ARG A 66 14.76 -7.72 5.65
C ARG A 66 15.74 -6.67 5.11
N ASP A 67 15.27 -5.43 4.94
CA ASP A 67 16.05 -4.32 4.37
C ASP A 67 16.48 -3.29 5.43
N SER A 68 16.43 -3.63 6.72
CA SER A 68 16.75 -2.74 7.86
C SER A 68 18.10 -3.01 8.50
#